data_AF-A0AAD8YNU4-F1
#
_entry.id   AF-A0AAD8YNU4-F1
#
_cell.length_a   1.000
_cell.length_b   1.000
_cell.length_c   1.000
_cell.angle_alpha   90.00
_cell.angle_beta   90.00
_cell.angle_gamma   90.00
#
_symmetry.space_group_name_H-M   'P 1'
#
loop_
_entity.id
_entity.type
_entity.pdbx_description
1 polymer ?
#
loop_
_entity_poly.entity_id
_entity_poly.type
_entity_poly.pdbx_seq_one_letter_code
_entity_poly.pdbx_strand_id
1 'polypeptide(L)'
;MATVICLDDYHLNDREGRKVSGLTALNTAEQKFDLMFEHVQALKNGETVMKPIYNHVNGTLDTPEKIEPTPVIIIEGLHPFVDERVPQLEDPA
;
A
#
# COMPACT_ATOMS: atom_id res chain seq x y z
N MET A 1 20.33 3.29 0.58
CA MET A 1 19.43 2.13 0.79
C MET A 1 18.01 2.66 0.63
N ALA A 2 17.16 1.93 -0.09
CA ALA A 2 15.79 2.33 -0.34
C ALA A 2 14.88 1.13 -0.07
N THR A 3 13.69 1.40 0.45
CA THR A 3 12.59 0.43 0.57
C THR A 3 11.58 0.74 -0.52
N VAL A 4 11.19 -0.28 -1.28
CA VAL A 4 10.12 -0.20 -2.27
C VAL A 4 8.89 -0.88 -1.69
N ILE A 5 7.75 -0.18 -1.69
CA ILE A 5 6.47 -0.68 -1.20
C ILE A 5 5.53 -0.78 -2.40
N CYS A 6 5.07 -2.01 -2.67
CA CYS A 6 4.04 -2.26 -3.67
C CYS A 6 2.67 -1.89 -3.09
N LEU A 7 1.88 -1.11 -3.83
CA LEU A 7 0.57 -0.64 -3.36
C LEU A 7 -0.52 -1.73 -3.39
N ASP A 8 -0.30 -2.84 -4.10
CA ASP A 8 -1.21 -3.99 -4.10
C ASP A 8 -1.33 -4.61 -2.70
N ASP A 9 -0.33 -4.42 -1.83
CA ASP A 9 -0.38 -4.83 -0.42
C ASP A 9 -1.54 -4.18 0.34
N TYR A 10 -2.01 -3.01 -0.12
CA TYR A 10 -3.13 -2.28 0.48
C TYR A 10 -4.47 -2.60 -0.16
N HIS A 11 -4.61 -3.71 -0.89
CA HIS A 11 -5.92 -4.16 -1.35
C HIS A 11 -6.92 -4.37 -0.19
N LEU A 12 -8.17 -3.98 -0.44
CA LEU A 12 -9.29 -4.22 0.45
C LEU A 12 -9.60 -5.71 0.52
N ASN A 13 -9.79 -6.32 -0.65
CA ASN A 13 -10.10 -7.74 -0.82
C ASN A 13 -8.99 -8.48 -1.55
N ASP A 14 -8.90 -9.77 -1.26
CA ASP A 14 -8.11 -10.71 -2.02
C ASP A 14 -8.73 -11.04 -3.39
N ARG A 15 -8.12 -11.94 -4.16
CA ARG A 15 -8.58 -12.28 -5.52
C ARG A 15 -9.99 -12.86 -5.53
N GLU A 16 -10.35 -13.69 -4.56
CA GLU A 16 -11.69 -14.30 -4.50
C GLU A 16 -12.72 -13.29 -3.98
N GLY A 17 -12.36 -12.47 -3.00
CA GLY A 17 -13.20 -11.38 -2.52
C GLY A 17 -13.58 -10.39 -3.63
N ARG A 18 -12.63 -10.05 -4.52
CA ARG A 18 -12.93 -9.23 -5.71
C ARG A 18 -13.86 -9.90 -6.73
N LYS A 19 -13.82 -11.22 -6.86
CA LYS A 19 -14.81 -11.95 -7.67
C LYS A 19 -16.22 -11.86 -7.08
N VAL A 20 -16.32 -11.86 -5.75
CA VAL A 20 -17.60 -11.71 -5.04
C VAL A 20 -18.13 -10.27 -5.14
N SER A 21 -17.27 -9.26 -4.97
CA SER A 21 -17.67 -7.85 -5.13
C SER A 21 -17.98 -7.48 -6.58
N GLY A 22 -17.36 -8.18 -7.54
CA GLY A 22 -17.43 -7.88 -8.96
C GLY A 22 -16.57 -6.69 -9.39
N LEU A 23 -15.72 -6.18 -8.50
CA LEU A 23 -14.85 -5.04 -8.75
C LEU A 23 -13.42 -5.50 -9.06
N THR A 24 -12.75 -4.80 -9.96
CA THR A 24 -11.34 -5.09 -10.29
C THR A 24 -10.40 -4.39 -9.31
N ALA A 25 -9.14 -4.81 -9.29
CA ALA A 25 -8.10 -4.13 -8.51
C ALA A 25 -7.91 -2.65 -8.91
N LEU A 26 -8.36 -2.23 -10.11
CA LEU A 26 -8.29 -0.83 -10.53
C LEU A 26 -9.33 0.05 -9.82
N ASN A 27 -10.39 -0.55 -9.27
CA ASN A 27 -11.45 0.20 -8.60
C ASN A 27 -10.94 0.73 -7.25
N THR A 28 -11.15 2.01 -6.99
CA THR A 28 -10.70 2.67 -5.76
C THR A 28 -11.40 2.12 -4.51
N ALA A 29 -12.60 1.55 -4.65
CA ALA A 29 -13.29 0.87 -3.56
C ALA A 29 -12.63 -0.46 -3.15
N GLU A 30 -11.69 -0.98 -3.94
CA GLU A 30 -10.92 -2.20 -3.63
C GLU A 30 -9.58 -1.89 -2.96
N GLN A 31 -9.37 -0.68 -2.45
CA GLN A 31 -8.12 -0.24 -1.82
C GLN A 31 -8.34 0.29 -0.39
N LYS A 32 -7.37 0.07 0.49
CA LYS A 32 -7.32 0.59 1.86
C LYS A 32 -6.48 1.87 1.92
N PHE A 33 -6.96 2.94 1.28
CA PHE A 33 -6.21 4.20 1.20
C PHE A 33 -5.87 4.82 2.57
N ASP A 34 -6.74 4.69 3.57
CA ASP A 34 -6.44 5.17 4.92
C ASP A 34 -5.22 4.48 5.54
N LEU A 35 -5.17 3.14 5.44
CA LEU A 35 -4.04 2.35 5.95
C LEU A 35 -2.76 2.63 5.15
N MET A 36 -2.90 2.79 3.84
CA MET A 36 -1.79 3.16 2.96
C MET A 36 -1.18 4.51 3.39
N PHE A 37 -2.01 5.53 3.58
CA PHE A 37 -1.56 6.85 4.03
C PHE A 37 -0.92 6.80 5.42
N GLU A 38 -1.56 6.13 6.38
CA GLU A 38 -1.03 5.96 7.75
C GLU A 38 0.38 5.36 7.72
N HIS A 39 0.58 4.27 6.97
CA HIS A 39 1.88 3.60 6.92
C HIS A 39 2.94 4.42 6.19
N VAL A 40 2.60 5.07 5.07
CA VAL A 40 3.55 5.92 4.33
C VAL A 40 3.97 7.13 5.18
N GLN A 41 3.02 7.75 5.89
CA GLN A 41 3.32 8.84 6.80
C GLN A 41 4.18 8.39 7.98
N ALA A 42 3.87 7.25 8.61
CA ALA A 42 4.66 6.69 9.71
C ALA A 42 6.11 6.43 9.26
N LEU A 43 6.30 5.78 8.11
CA LEU A 43 7.64 5.54 7.56
C LEU A 43 8.40 6.82 7.24
N LYS A 44 7.72 7.84 6.68
CA LYS A 44 8.32 9.18 6.46
C LYS A 44 8.76 9.84 7.78
N ASN A 45 8.02 9.61 8.86
CA ASN A 45 8.35 10.11 10.21
C ASN A 45 9.42 9.27 10.94
N GLY A 46 9.95 8.22 10.32
CA GLY A 46 10.95 7.36 10.94
C GLY A 46 10.36 6.29 11.87
N GLU A 47 9.09 5.94 11.69
CA GLU A 47 8.39 4.92 12.47
C GLU A 47 8.32 3.59 11.71
N THR A 48 8.34 2.48 12.45
CA THR A 48 8.20 1.13 11.90
C THR A 48 6.73 0.78 11.71
N VAL A 49 6.38 0.09 10.62
CA VAL A 49 5.00 -0.36 10.34
C VAL A 49 4.92 -1.88 10.17
N MET A 50 3.73 -2.43 10.40
CA MET A 50 3.39 -3.81 10.05
C MET A 50 2.60 -3.80 8.73
N LYS A 51 3.33 -3.79 7.61
CA LYS A 51 2.74 -3.68 6.28
C LYS A 51 2.06 -5.00 5.91
N PRO A 52 0.79 -5.00 5.44
CA PRO A 52 0.19 -6.19 4.86
C PRO A 52 0.99 -6.72 3.65
N ILE A 53 0.72 -7.96 3.24
CA ILE A 53 1.28 -8.54 2.02
C ILE A 53 0.13 -9.03 1.16
N TYR A 54 0.09 -8.59 -0.09
CA TYR A 54 -0.74 -9.23 -1.11
C TYR A 54 0.11 -10.21 -1.91
N ASN A 55 -0.19 -11.49 -1.78
CA ASN A 55 0.58 -12.54 -2.42
C ASN A 55 0.07 -12.79 -3.84
N HIS A 56 0.87 -12.41 -4.84
CA HIS A 56 0.48 -12.56 -6.25
C HIS A 56 0.39 -14.02 -6.71
N VAL A 57 1.07 -14.96 -6.04
CA VAL A 57 1.11 -16.38 -6.42
C VAL A 57 -0.26 -17.02 -6.20
N ASN A 58 -0.81 -16.88 -5.00
CA ASN A 58 -2.08 -17.48 -4.60
C ASN A 58 -3.25 -16.47 -4.63
N GLY A 59 -2.97 -15.17 -4.70
CA GLY A 59 -3.95 -14.10 -4.70
C GLY A 59 -4.57 -13.81 -3.33
N THR A 60 -3.89 -14.15 -2.22
CA THR A 60 -4.38 -13.95 -0.84
C THR A 60 -3.71 -12.77 -0.13
N LEU A 61 -4.30 -12.35 0.98
CA LEU A 61 -3.68 -11.44 1.94
C LEU A 61 -2.93 -12.27 2.99
N ASP A 62 -1.61 -12.18 2.99
CA ASP A 62 -0.73 -12.91 3.90
C ASP A 62 -0.49 -12.11 5.20
N THR A 63 0.16 -12.75 6.18
CA THR A 63 0.51 -12.11 7.45
C THR A 63 1.37 -10.86 7.21
N PRO A 64 1.09 -9.73 7.88
CA PRO A 64 1.90 -8.52 7.73
C PRO A 64 3.38 -8.72 8.05
N GLU A 65 4.24 -8.00 7.35
CA GLU A 65 5.68 -7.94 7.59
C GLU A 65 6.10 -6.63 8.25
N LYS A 66 7.20 -6.69 9.01
CA LYS A 66 7.79 -5.52 9.64
C LYS A 66 8.60 -4.74 8.60
N ILE A 67 8.26 -3.48 8.38
CA ILE A 67 9.03 -2.55 7.54
C ILE A 67 9.63 -1.46 8.42
N GLU A 68 10.95 -1.34 8.37
CA GLU A 68 11.70 -0.26 9.03
C GLU A 68 11.91 0.90 8.04
N PRO A 69 11.91 2.15 8.53
CA PRO A 69 12.10 3.33 7.70
C PRO A 69 13.50 3.34 7.06
N THR A 70 13.57 3.77 5.81
CA THR A 70 14.82 3.95 5.07
C THR A 70 14.95 5.40 4.58
N PRO A 71 16.18 5.87 4.27
CA PRO A 71 16.37 7.24 3.77
C PRO A 71 15.58 7.59 2.51
N VAL A 72 15.24 6.59 1.70
CA VAL A 72 14.37 6.74 0.52
C VAL A 72 13.28 5.67 0.61
N ILE A 73 12.03 6.08 0.47
CA ILE A 73 10.86 5.20 0.38
C ILE A 73 10.23 5.43 -0.97
N ILE A 74 10.03 4.36 -1.73
CA ILE A 74 9.38 4.39 -3.04
C ILE A 74 8.06 3.64 -2.91
N ILE A 75 6.94 4.31 -3.17
CA ILE A 75 5.65 3.65 -3.33
C ILE A 75 5.38 3.45 -4.82
N GLU A 76 4.97 2.25 -5.21
CA GLU A 76 4.74 1.90 -6.61
C GLU A 76 3.49 1.03 -6.77
N GLY A 77 2.77 1.22 -7.87
CA GLY A 77 1.55 0.46 -8.16
C GLY A 77 0.50 1.30 -8.86
N LEU A 78 -0.76 0.87 -8.75
CA LEU A 78 -1.88 1.42 -9.52
C LEU A 78 -2.33 2.82 -9.08
N HIS A 79 -2.24 3.12 -7.78
CA HIS A 79 -2.90 4.30 -7.20
C HIS A 79 -2.02 5.20 -6.31
N PRO A 80 -0.74 5.48 -6.65
CA PRO A 80 0.14 6.28 -5.78
C PRO A 80 -0.35 7.71 -5.54
N PHE A 81 -1.14 8.26 -6.48
CA PHE A 81 -1.58 9.67 -6.45
C PHE A 81 -3.11 9.83 -6.44
N VAL A 82 -3.87 8.76 -6.18
CA VAL A 82 -5.34 8.83 -6.16
C VAL A 82 -5.84 9.46 -4.86
N ASP A 83 -5.23 9.10 -3.72
CA ASP A 83 -5.54 9.74 -2.46
C ASP A 83 -4.77 11.05 -2.34
N GLU A 84 -5.49 12.17 -2.28
CA GLU A 84 -4.91 13.53 -2.27
C GLU A 84 -3.97 13.79 -1.09
N ARG A 85 -4.02 12.97 -0.03
CA ARG A 85 -3.13 13.08 1.13
C ARG A 85 -1.73 12.56 0.84
N VAL A 86 -1.58 11.63 -0.09
CA VAL A 86 -0.30 10.96 -0.38
C VAL A 86 0.68 11.88 -1.14
N PRO A 87 0.26 12.64 -2.17
CA PRO A 87 1.13 13.64 -2.79
C PRO A 87 1.65 14.71 -1.82
N GLN A 88 0.90 15.00 -0.74
CA GLN A 88 1.35 15.94 0.29
C GLN A 88 2.52 15.39 1.13
N LEU A 89 2.78 14.09 1.06
CA LEU A 89 3.92 13.42 1.67
C LEU A 89 5.14 13.35 0.74
N GLU A 90 5.06 13.85 -0.49
CA GLU A 90 6.23 13.89 -1.37
C GLU A 90 7.27 14.88 -0.84
N ASP A 91 8.53 14.62 -1.20
CA ASP A 91 9.60 15.58 -0.95
C ASP A 91 9.47 16.76 -1.93
N PRO A 92 9.76 17.99 -1.49
CA PRO A 92 9.73 19.14 -2.38
C PRO A 92 10.72 18.96 -3.54
N ALA A 93 10.29 19.39 -4.73
CA ALA A 93 11.08 19.38 -5.95
C ALA A 93 12.27 20.36 -5.92
#